data_AF-A0AAJ2TAB6-F1
#
_entry.id   AF-A0AAJ2TAB6-F1
#
_cell.length_a   1.000
_cell.length_b   1.000
_cell.length_c   1.000
_cell.angle_alpha   90.00
_cell.angle_beta   90.00
_cell.angle_gamma   90.00
#
_symmetry.space_group_name_H-M   'P 1'
#
loop_
_entity.id
_entity.type
_entity.pdbx_description
1 polymer ?
#
loop_
_entity_poly.entity_id
_entity_poly.type
_entity_poly.pdbx_seq_one_letter_code
_entity_poly.pdbx_strand_id
1 'polypeptide(L)'
;GFGIHHCTPSIFWYNSMVNNMILDPRMSVGETIATPDCRAKLVYSSDSETVVTPAGTFKNCSYYKSSGEKAGLTSCETWFCPGVGIVAQNWTRHGDSHRCELSEYSVKGDGLLPLEVGNKWNYKLIDAERIYDSESIFEVIYNDGNTVNLSGSCYLRPASYKDTWEGNMLRARENYYRGKGKDEYLDPSILKYLDRAETQAETRRQKVHTKYAKRVMTRIMNTDRSVKPDCTEIGRWNFFGVETIKRDGTDVLHDADMRKYSFEWKICDYWSDETSKILYNFLYEIISDDNGRLWSDMWVPGYHQETPLIPEKGYDGFTNGKLTIDVLGDETTETPAGVFENCRHVKYSMHAEKGGIWYFKGDFELWYAKGVGLVKLSRPLKTSNIWQLTEYRGTGEGYFPFGDGFFRRYEPETLGEGLHASVEYEFVADGEQMYIIKDALGTQDREVFEELERRAKEQ
;
A
#
# COMPACT_ATOMS: atom_id res chain seq x y z
N GLY A 1 2.92 -9.82 -11.98
CA GLY A 1 1.55 -9.66 -12.49
C GLY A 1 0.57 -10.27 -11.50
N PHE A 2 0.40 -9.63 -10.36
CA PHE A 2 -0.83 -9.71 -9.56
C PHE A 2 -1.66 -8.52 -10.07
N GLY A 3 -2.89 -8.69 -10.57
CA GLY A 3 -3.53 -7.45 -11.07
C GLY A 3 -4.91 -7.44 -11.72
N ILE A 4 -5.62 -8.54 -11.97
CA ILE A 4 -6.93 -8.44 -12.65
C ILE A 4 -8.05 -9.28 -11.99
N HIS A 5 -7.72 -10.33 -11.23
CA HIS A 5 -8.75 -11.20 -10.66
C HIS A 5 -9.57 -10.59 -9.49
N HIS A 6 -9.10 -9.51 -8.85
CA HIS A 6 -9.85 -8.85 -7.76
C HIS A 6 -10.92 -7.88 -8.27
N CYS A 7 -10.71 -7.27 -9.44
CA CYS A 7 -11.61 -6.26 -10.02
C CYS A 7 -12.52 -6.79 -11.14
N THR A 8 -12.45 -8.10 -11.48
CA THR A 8 -13.32 -8.70 -12.51
C THR A 8 -14.78 -8.76 -12.00
N PRO A 9 -15.75 -8.06 -12.62
CA PRO A 9 -17.13 -8.02 -12.13
C PRO A 9 -17.80 -9.40 -12.21
N SER A 10 -17.83 -10.13 -11.09
CA SER A 10 -18.51 -11.42 -10.96
C SER A 10 -19.89 -11.25 -10.31
N ILE A 11 -20.70 -10.38 -10.91
CA ILE A 11 -21.94 -9.79 -10.37
C ILE A 11 -22.84 -10.77 -9.61
N PHE A 12 -23.18 -11.89 -10.26
CA PHE A 12 -24.07 -12.91 -9.69
C PHE A 12 -23.37 -13.78 -8.64
N TRP A 13 -22.08 -14.08 -8.85
CA TRP A 13 -21.30 -14.87 -7.90
C TRP A 13 -21.10 -14.12 -6.58
N TYR A 14 -20.82 -12.82 -6.62
CA TYR A 14 -20.64 -12.00 -5.41
C TYR A 14 -21.91 -11.94 -4.55
N ASN A 15 -23.10 -12.00 -5.14
CA ASN A 15 -24.36 -12.09 -4.39
C ASN A 15 -24.57 -13.46 -3.75
N SER A 16 -23.99 -14.53 -4.29
CA SER A 16 -24.14 -15.91 -3.78
C SER A 16 -23.34 -16.22 -2.50
N MET A 17 -22.87 -15.19 -1.78
CA MET A 17 -21.99 -15.35 -0.62
C MET A 17 -22.65 -16.19 0.48
N VAL A 18 -23.93 -15.95 0.76
CA VAL A 18 -24.67 -16.58 1.86
C VAL A 18 -25.48 -17.75 1.31
N ASN A 19 -25.16 -18.97 1.76
CA ASN A 19 -25.85 -20.21 1.37
C ASN A 19 -25.95 -20.44 -0.16
N ASN A 20 -25.03 -19.89 -0.97
CA ASN A 20 -25.07 -19.90 -2.44
C ASN A 20 -26.34 -19.28 -3.04
N MET A 21 -27.01 -18.40 -2.28
CA MET A 21 -28.26 -17.78 -2.67
C MET A 21 -28.01 -16.37 -3.22
N ILE A 22 -28.56 -16.07 -4.39
CA ILE A 22 -28.43 -14.74 -5.02
C ILE A 22 -29.43 -13.74 -4.43
N LEU A 23 -30.64 -14.21 -4.12
CA LEU A 23 -31.76 -13.43 -3.60
C LEU A 23 -32.72 -14.38 -2.87
N ASP A 24 -33.29 -13.93 -1.75
CA ASP A 24 -34.49 -14.56 -1.18
C ASP A 24 -35.67 -13.58 -1.33
N PRO A 25 -36.62 -13.81 -2.27
CA PRO A 25 -37.73 -12.90 -2.50
C PRO A 25 -38.74 -12.87 -1.36
N ARG A 26 -38.60 -13.75 -0.36
CA ARG A 26 -39.49 -13.79 0.82
C ARG A 26 -39.02 -12.86 1.93
N MET A 27 -37.80 -12.30 1.81
CA MET A 27 -37.28 -11.39 2.83
C MET A 27 -38.09 -10.10 2.89
N SER A 28 -38.32 -9.63 4.10
CA SER A 28 -38.84 -8.29 4.41
C SER A 28 -37.71 -7.34 4.81
N VAL A 29 -37.93 -6.03 4.65
CA VAL A 29 -36.96 -5.01 5.05
C VAL A 29 -36.61 -5.16 6.54
N GLY A 30 -35.33 -5.16 6.86
CA GLY A 30 -34.77 -5.39 8.20
C GLY A 30 -34.43 -6.86 8.51
N GLU A 31 -34.87 -7.82 7.69
CA GLU A 31 -34.58 -9.23 7.93
C GLU A 31 -33.12 -9.59 7.62
N THR A 32 -32.63 -10.59 8.34
CA THR A 32 -31.27 -11.11 8.21
C THR A 32 -31.28 -12.63 8.07
N ILE A 33 -30.55 -13.14 7.07
CA ILE A 33 -30.25 -14.57 6.91
C ILE A 33 -28.77 -14.76 7.20
N ALA A 34 -28.43 -15.79 7.98
CA ALA A 34 -27.05 -16.15 8.28
C ALA A 34 -26.73 -17.57 7.77
N THR A 35 -25.46 -17.83 7.51
CA THR A 35 -24.96 -19.21 7.35
C THR A 35 -25.11 -19.99 8.66
N PRO A 36 -25.20 -21.33 8.64
CA PRO A 36 -25.35 -22.14 9.86
C PRO A 36 -24.25 -21.89 10.90
N ASP A 37 -23.04 -21.56 10.45
CA ASP A 37 -21.88 -21.22 11.29
C ASP A 37 -21.80 -19.73 11.68
N CYS A 38 -22.81 -18.93 11.29
CA CYS A 38 -22.91 -17.49 11.51
C CYS A 38 -21.74 -16.65 10.97
N ARG A 39 -20.88 -17.21 10.10
CA ARG A 39 -19.70 -16.51 9.55
C ARG A 39 -20.04 -15.57 8.40
N ALA A 40 -21.18 -15.77 7.72
CA ALA A 40 -21.67 -14.83 6.72
C ALA A 40 -23.16 -14.51 6.92
N LYS A 41 -23.54 -13.29 6.56
CA LYS A 41 -24.88 -12.73 6.78
C LYS A 41 -25.34 -11.94 5.56
N LEU A 42 -26.62 -12.04 5.22
CA LEU A 42 -27.33 -11.28 4.20
C LEU A 42 -28.44 -10.49 4.88
N VAL A 43 -28.49 -9.19 4.65
CA VAL A 43 -29.47 -8.26 5.24
C VAL A 43 -30.23 -7.55 4.13
N TYR A 44 -31.56 -7.56 4.19
CA TYR A 44 -32.39 -6.72 3.32
C TYR A 44 -32.58 -5.35 3.98
N SER A 45 -31.89 -4.33 3.49
CA SER A 45 -31.70 -3.08 4.23
C SER A 45 -32.70 -1.97 3.87
N SER A 46 -33.15 -1.88 2.62
CA SER A 46 -34.07 -0.84 2.15
C SER A 46 -34.76 -1.28 0.86
N ASP A 47 -35.98 -0.82 0.60
CA ASP A 47 -36.76 -1.05 -0.63
C ASP A 47 -37.15 0.25 -1.36
N SER A 48 -36.56 1.37 -0.94
CA SER A 48 -36.92 2.72 -1.40
C SER A 48 -35.74 3.48 -2.04
N GLU A 49 -34.62 2.79 -2.29
CA GLU A 49 -33.42 3.43 -2.79
C GLU A 49 -33.63 3.98 -4.20
N THR A 50 -32.98 5.11 -4.49
CA THR A 50 -32.86 5.64 -5.85
C THR A 50 -31.41 5.49 -6.31
N VAL A 51 -31.20 4.78 -7.41
CA VAL A 51 -29.87 4.50 -7.96
C VAL A 51 -29.74 5.16 -9.33
N VAL A 52 -28.70 5.97 -9.50
CA VAL A 52 -28.35 6.59 -10.78
C VAL A 52 -27.18 5.81 -11.37
N THR A 53 -27.32 5.39 -12.62
CA THR A 53 -26.29 4.65 -13.37
C THR A 53 -26.23 5.17 -14.80
N PRO A 54 -25.26 4.74 -15.63
CA PRO A 54 -25.25 5.11 -17.04
C PRO A 54 -26.48 4.65 -17.83
N ALA A 55 -27.17 3.59 -17.39
CA ALA A 55 -28.42 3.11 -17.99
C ALA A 55 -29.65 3.96 -17.65
N GLY A 56 -29.58 4.82 -16.61
CA GLY A 56 -30.68 5.68 -16.20
C GLY A 56 -30.79 5.88 -14.69
N THR A 57 -31.94 6.42 -14.26
CA THR A 57 -32.30 6.56 -12.84
C THR A 57 -33.38 5.55 -12.48
N PHE A 58 -33.06 4.68 -11.53
CA PHE A 58 -33.94 3.63 -11.02
C PHE A 58 -34.44 4.02 -9.64
N LYS A 59 -35.75 3.92 -9.40
CA LYS A 59 -36.39 4.27 -8.13
C LYS A 59 -36.98 3.02 -7.49
N ASN A 60 -37.20 3.07 -6.17
CA ASN A 60 -37.74 1.96 -5.39
C ASN A 60 -36.89 0.69 -5.55
N CYS A 61 -35.56 0.86 -5.52
CA CYS A 61 -34.63 -0.24 -5.58
C CYS A 61 -34.50 -0.92 -4.22
N SER A 62 -34.46 -2.25 -4.24
CA SER A 62 -34.17 -3.09 -3.09
C SER A 62 -32.67 -3.21 -2.86
N TYR A 63 -32.22 -2.80 -1.68
CA TYR A 63 -30.83 -2.80 -1.26
C TYR A 63 -30.53 -3.94 -0.29
N TYR A 64 -29.62 -4.82 -0.69
CA TYR A 64 -29.15 -5.96 0.09
C TYR A 64 -27.68 -5.80 0.44
N LYS A 65 -27.31 -6.21 1.65
CA LYS A 65 -25.92 -6.21 2.13
C LYS A 65 -25.54 -7.59 2.61
N SER A 66 -24.48 -8.13 2.04
CA SER A 66 -23.81 -9.34 2.49
C SER A 66 -22.47 -9.02 3.14
N SER A 67 -22.15 -9.73 4.21
CA SER A 67 -20.90 -9.61 4.96
C SER A 67 -20.46 -10.99 5.46
N GLY A 68 -19.15 -11.18 5.60
CA GLY A 68 -18.54 -12.47 5.96
C GLY A 68 -17.37 -12.79 5.02
N GLU A 69 -16.66 -13.89 5.24
CA GLU A 69 -15.54 -14.28 4.37
C GLU A 69 -15.96 -15.43 3.44
N LYS A 70 -15.76 -15.23 2.13
CA LYS A 70 -15.86 -16.30 1.13
C LYS A 70 -14.85 -16.04 0.00
N ALA A 71 -13.78 -16.83 -0.05
CA ALA A 71 -12.76 -16.75 -1.10
C ALA A 71 -12.19 -15.32 -1.27
N GLY A 72 -11.95 -14.66 -0.12
CA GLY A 72 -11.45 -13.30 -0.02
C GLY A 72 -12.51 -12.19 -0.14
N LEU A 73 -13.74 -12.50 -0.55
CA LEU A 73 -14.85 -11.55 -0.52
C LEU A 73 -15.28 -11.33 0.93
N THR A 74 -15.32 -10.08 1.37
CA THR A 74 -15.59 -9.67 2.76
C THR A 74 -16.92 -8.92 2.92
N SER A 75 -17.32 -8.20 1.88
CA SER A 75 -18.61 -7.53 1.79
C SER A 75 -19.08 -7.42 0.35
N CYS A 76 -20.39 -7.49 0.14
CA CYS A 76 -21.02 -7.18 -1.13
C CYS A 76 -22.38 -6.52 -0.89
N GLU A 77 -22.59 -5.38 -1.53
CA GLU A 77 -23.76 -4.52 -1.45
C GLU A 77 -24.41 -4.48 -2.83
N THR A 78 -25.69 -4.83 -2.94
CA THR A 78 -26.37 -4.95 -4.23
C THR A 78 -27.69 -4.22 -4.22
N TRP A 79 -27.95 -3.49 -5.30
CA TRP A 79 -29.23 -2.82 -5.56
C TRP A 79 -29.96 -3.52 -6.70
N PHE A 80 -31.18 -4.00 -6.41
CA PHE A 80 -32.09 -4.61 -7.38
C PHE A 80 -33.21 -3.63 -7.70
N CYS A 81 -33.48 -3.39 -8.99
CA CYS A 81 -34.67 -2.65 -9.42
C CYS A 81 -35.73 -3.64 -9.94
N PRO A 82 -36.97 -3.59 -9.44
CA PRO A 82 -38.07 -4.38 -9.98
C PRO A 82 -38.21 -4.23 -11.50
N GLY A 83 -38.42 -5.37 -12.19
CA GLY A 83 -38.53 -5.43 -13.66
C GLY A 83 -37.22 -5.23 -14.41
N VAL A 84 -36.10 -5.02 -13.71
CA VAL A 84 -34.79 -4.82 -14.31
C VAL A 84 -33.80 -5.86 -13.83
N GLY A 85 -33.61 -6.05 -12.52
CA GLY A 85 -32.49 -6.86 -12.00
C GLY A 85 -31.51 -6.01 -11.20
N ILE A 86 -30.24 -6.45 -11.17
CA ILE A 86 -29.16 -5.73 -10.50
C ILE A 86 -28.86 -4.44 -11.28
N VAL A 87 -28.93 -3.29 -10.61
CA VAL A 87 -28.62 -1.98 -11.22
C VAL A 87 -27.26 -1.43 -10.76
N ALA A 88 -26.81 -1.79 -9.56
CA ALA A 88 -25.48 -1.47 -9.06
C ALA A 88 -25.02 -2.51 -8.04
N GLN A 89 -23.71 -2.62 -7.87
CA GLN A 89 -23.11 -3.44 -6.83
C GLN A 89 -21.77 -2.86 -6.37
N ASN A 90 -21.54 -2.85 -5.05
CA ASN A 90 -20.23 -2.63 -4.46
C ASN A 90 -19.73 -3.95 -3.88
N TRP A 91 -18.43 -4.23 -3.95
CA TRP A 91 -17.85 -5.39 -3.28
C TRP A 91 -16.46 -5.09 -2.76
N THR A 92 -16.08 -5.75 -1.66
CA THR A 92 -14.72 -5.69 -1.10
C THR A 92 -14.12 -7.08 -1.10
N ARG A 93 -13.00 -7.24 -1.81
CA ARG A 93 -12.30 -8.52 -1.95
C ARG A 93 -10.80 -8.33 -1.71
N HIS A 94 -10.23 -9.11 -0.81
CA HIS A 94 -8.82 -8.99 -0.40
C HIS A 94 -8.44 -7.56 0.06
N GLY A 95 -9.38 -6.85 0.69
CA GLY A 95 -9.20 -5.45 1.14
C GLY A 95 -9.53 -4.39 0.09
N ASP A 96 -9.57 -4.75 -1.20
CA ASP A 96 -9.88 -3.80 -2.27
C ASP A 96 -11.39 -3.68 -2.49
N SER A 97 -11.89 -2.45 -2.49
CA SER A 97 -13.29 -2.15 -2.72
C SER A 97 -13.53 -1.64 -4.14
N HIS A 98 -14.56 -2.16 -4.78
CA HIS A 98 -14.92 -1.88 -6.16
C HIS A 98 -16.42 -1.62 -6.29
N ARG A 99 -16.79 -0.94 -7.38
CA ARG A 99 -18.19 -0.67 -7.73
C ARG A 99 -18.40 -0.96 -9.20
N CYS A 100 -19.55 -1.54 -9.53
CA CYS A 100 -20.02 -1.63 -10.90
C CYS A 100 -21.44 -1.11 -11.01
N GLU A 101 -21.76 -0.59 -12.17
CA GLU A 101 -23.06 0.02 -12.45
C GLU A 101 -23.61 -0.50 -13.78
N LEU A 102 -24.92 -0.68 -13.84
CA LEU A 102 -25.62 -1.09 -15.04
C LEU A 102 -25.51 0.01 -16.09
N SER A 103 -24.95 -0.32 -17.25
CA SER A 103 -24.79 0.61 -18.36
C SER A 103 -25.83 0.43 -19.44
N GLU A 104 -26.23 -0.80 -19.72
CA GLU A 104 -27.26 -1.14 -20.71
C GLU A 104 -27.99 -2.40 -20.27
N TYR A 105 -29.26 -2.53 -20.67
CA TYR A 105 -30.05 -3.73 -20.39
C TYR A 105 -31.14 -3.94 -21.42
N SER A 106 -31.55 -5.19 -21.59
CA SER A 106 -32.72 -5.60 -22.34
C SER A 106 -33.41 -6.69 -21.54
N VAL A 107 -34.47 -6.34 -20.82
CA VAL A 107 -35.11 -7.21 -19.83
C VAL A 107 -36.62 -7.22 -20.05
N LYS A 108 -37.21 -8.40 -19.88
CA LYS A 108 -38.65 -8.66 -19.83
C LYS A 108 -39.00 -9.45 -18.57
N GLY A 109 -40.28 -9.37 -18.20
CA GLY A 109 -40.80 -10.01 -17.01
C GLY A 109 -40.73 -9.13 -15.76
N ASP A 110 -41.27 -9.65 -14.68
CA ASP A 110 -41.47 -8.92 -13.42
C ASP A 110 -40.52 -9.43 -12.31
N GLY A 111 -40.55 -8.75 -11.16
CA GLY A 111 -39.80 -9.13 -9.96
C GLY A 111 -38.41 -8.50 -9.88
N LEU A 112 -37.69 -8.78 -8.80
CA LEU A 112 -36.39 -8.18 -8.51
C LEU A 112 -35.26 -8.69 -9.40
N LEU A 113 -35.39 -9.90 -9.94
CA LEU A 113 -34.45 -10.48 -10.88
C LEU A 113 -35.20 -11.25 -11.96
N PRO A 114 -35.59 -10.59 -13.06
CA PRO A 114 -36.32 -11.25 -14.14
C PRO A 114 -35.40 -12.18 -14.94
N LEU A 115 -35.72 -13.48 -14.98
CA LEU A 115 -34.86 -14.52 -15.57
C LEU A 115 -35.42 -15.12 -16.86
N GLU A 116 -36.16 -14.36 -17.66
CA GLU A 116 -36.63 -14.82 -18.98
C GLU A 116 -35.45 -15.03 -19.94
N VAL A 117 -35.51 -16.06 -20.79
CA VAL A 117 -34.48 -16.32 -21.81
C VAL A 117 -34.35 -15.11 -22.74
N GLY A 118 -33.12 -14.66 -22.95
CA GLY A 118 -32.78 -13.46 -23.71
C GLY A 118 -32.69 -12.18 -22.87
N ASN A 119 -33.04 -12.22 -21.58
CA ASN A 119 -32.77 -11.10 -20.68
C ASN A 119 -31.26 -10.89 -20.56
N LYS A 120 -30.83 -9.64 -20.72
CA LYS A 120 -29.42 -9.27 -20.83
C LYS A 120 -29.11 -8.01 -20.04
N TRP A 121 -27.96 -8.02 -19.35
CA TRP A 121 -27.41 -6.88 -18.62
C TRP A 121 -25.97 -6.64 -19.04
N ASN A 122 -25.59 -5.37 -19.17
CA ASN A 122 -24.21 -4.95 -19.35
C ASN A 122 -23.82 -3.99 -18.22
N TYR A 123 -22.69 -4.27 -17.57
CA TYR A 123 -22.17 -3.48 -16.45
C TYR A 123 -20.82 -2.86 -16.79
N LYS A 124 -20.57 -1.68 -16.20
CA LYS A 124 -19.28 -0.99 -16.25
C LYS A 124 -18.67 -0.91 -14.87
N LEU A 125 -17.35 -1.12 -14.80
CA LEU A 125 -16.59 -0.91 -13.58
C LEU A 125 -16.42 0.60 -13.35
N ILE A 126 -16.72 1.05 -12.13
CA ILE A 126 -16.55 2.42 -11.69
C ILE A 126 -15.36 2.47 -10.75
N ASP A 127 -14.31 3.19 -11.15
CA ASP A 127 -13.08 3.36 -10.38
C ASP A 127 -12.86 4.85 -10.09
N ALA A 128 -12.32 5.17 -8.92
CA ALA A 128 -12.10 6.55 -8.49
C ALA A 128 -10.95 7.23 -9.24
N GLU A 129 -10.00 6.47 -9.75
CA GLU A 129 -8.69 6.96 -10.23
C GLU A 129 -8.47 6.59 -11.70
N ARG A 130 -8.90 5.39 -12.12
CA ARG A 130 -8.74 4.84 -13.46
C ARG A 130 -10.00 4.98 -14.30
N ILE A 131 -9.79 4.99 -15.61
CA ILE A 131 -10.84 4.84 -16.61
C ILE A 131 -10.58 3.51 -17.29
N TYR A 132 -11.56 2.61 -17.18
CA TYR A 132 -11.52 1.31 -17.82
C TYR A 132 -12.36 1.31 -19.09
N ASP A 133 -11.78 0.75 -20.14
CA ASP A 133 -12.55 0.19 -21.24
C ASP A 133 -13.03 -1.18 -20.75
N SER A 134 -14.30 -1.23 -20.31
CA SER A 134 -14.86 -2.39 -19.64
C SER A 134 -16.25 -2.72 -20.18
N GLU A 135 -16.50 -4.02 -20.28
CA GLU A 135 -17.78 -4.59 -20.65
C GLU A 135 -17.98 -5.87 -19.83
N SER A 136 -19.11 -5.98 -19.14
CA SER A 136 -19.47 -7.15 -18.35
C SER A 136 -20.89 -7.54 -18.68
N ILE A 137 -21.02 -8.45 -19.63
CA ILE A 137 -22.31 -8.89 -20.18
C ILE A 137 -22.74 -10.18 -19.49
N PHE A 138 -23.99 -10.19 -19.05
CA PHE A 138 -24.67 -11.40 -18.59
C PHE A 138 -25.98 -11.57 -19.35
N GLU A 139 -26.25 -12.79 -19.80
CA GLU A 139 -27.45 -13.13 -20.57
C GLU A 139 -28.05 -14.44 -20.09
N VAL A 140 -29.37 -14.48 -19.93
CA VAL A 140 -30.09 -15.73 -19.67
C VAL A 140 -30.20 -16.50 -20.98
N ILE A 141 -29.52 -17.64 -21.06
CA ILE A 141 -29.51 -18.49 -22.27
C ILE A 141 -30.43 -19.70 -22.16
N TYR A 142 -30.89 -20.02 -20.95
CA TYR A 142 -31.80 -21.14 -20.69
C TYR A 142 -32.58 -20.91 -19.39
N ASN A 143 -33.88 -21.21 -19.40
CA ASN A 143 -34.74 -21.24 -18.23
C ASN A 143 -35.88 -22.24 -18.46
N ASP A 144 -36.00 -23.26 -17.61
CA ASP A 144 -37.10 -24.25 -17.62
C ASP A 144 -38.09 -24.08 -16.45
N GLY A 145 -37.95 -23.02 -15.67
CA GLY A 145 -38.71 -22.73 -14.45
C GLY A 145 -38.06 -23.25 -13.16
N ASN A 146 -37.14 -24.22 -13.24
CA ASN A 146 -36.40 -24.76 -12.10
C ASN A 146 -34.91 -24.40 -12.13
N THR A 147 -34.33 -24.34 -13.33
CA THR A 147 -32.92 -24.10 -13.59
C THR A 147 -32.78 -22.95 -14.57
N VAL A 148 -31.88 -22.03 -14.24
CA VAL A 148 -31.51 -20.91 -15.10
C VAL A 148 -30.02 -20.97 -15.39
N ASN A 149 -29.64 -20.89 -16.66
CA ASN A 149 -28.24 -20.76 -17.06
C ASN A 149 -27.96 -19.35 -17.55
N LEU A 150 -26.92 -18.74 -17.01
CA LEU A 150 -26.40 -17.44 -17.41
C LEU A 150 -25.12 -17.62 -18.22
N SER A 151 -25.07 -17.04 -19.41
CA SER A 151 -23.81 -16.77 -20.10
C SER A 151 -23.21 -15.50 -19.53
N GLY A 152 -21.89 -15.48 -19.30
CA GLY A 152 -21.15 -14.33 -18.80
C GLY A 152 -19.91 -14.07 -19.64
N SER A 153 -19.73 -12.84 -20.09
CA SER A 153 -18.51 -12.37 -20.74
C SER A 153 -18.03 -11.11 -20.04
N CYS A 154 -16.74 -11.08 -19.71
CA CYS A 154 -16.12 -9.92 -19.09
C CYS A 154 -14.88 -9.53 -19.87
N TYR A 155 -14.82 -8.28 -20.29
CA TYR A 155 -13.66 -7.61 -20.84
C TYR A 155 -13.31 -6.42 -19.94
N LEU A 156 -12.04 -6.33 -19.56
CA LEU A 156 -11.54 -5.26 -18.73
C LEU A 156 -10.15 -4.87 -19.20
N ARG A 157 -10.00 -3.62 -19.63
CA ARG A 157 -8.72 -3.03 -20.02
C ARG A 157 -8.57 -1.63 -19.41
N PRO A 158 -7.46 -1.34 -18.70
CA PRO A 158 -7.12 0.02 -18.34
C PRO A 158 -6.99 0.87 -19.60
N ALA A 159 -7.81 1.91 -19.74
CA ALA A 159 -7.80 2.79 -20.91
C ALA A 159 -7.03 4.09 -20.62
N SER A 160 -7.29 4.71 -19.47
CA SER A 160 -6.62 5.94 -19.04
C SER A 160 -6.82 6.18 -17.53
N TYR A 161 -6.52 7.39 -17.08
CA TYR A 161 -6.68 7.85 -15.71
C TYR A 161 -7.54 9.11 -15.70
N LYS A 162 -8.30 9.33 -14.63
CA LYS A 162 -9.07 10.57 -14.47
C LYS A 162 -8.11 11.75 -14.25
N ASP A 163 -8.43 12.91 -14.81
CA ASP A 163 -7.67 14.15 -14.57
C ASP A 163 -8.03 14.76 -13.21
N THR A 164 -7.59 14.07 -12.16
CA THR A 164 -7.75 14.42 -10.74
C THR A 164 -6.38 14.30 -10.07
N TRP A 165 -6.23 14.81 -8.84
CA TRP A 165 -4.98 14.65 -8.10
C TRP A 165 -4.61 13.16 -7.97
N GLU A 166 -5.53 12.33 -7.50
CA GLU A 166 -5.32 10.89 -7.29
C GLU A 166 -5.01 10.18 -8.62
N GLY A 167 -5.77 10.47 -9.68
CA GLY A 167 -5.57 9.87 -10.99
C GLY A 167 -4.22 10.23 -11.63
N ASN A 168 -3.75 11.48 -11.49
CA ASN A 168 -2.45 11.90 -12.02
C ASN A 168 -1.27 11.34 -11.20
N MET A 169 -1.39 11.27 -9.87
CA MET A 169 -0.41 10.63 -9.00
C MET A 169 -0.25 9.15 -9.34
N LEU A 170 -1.37 8.43 -9.45
CA LEU A 170 -1.38 7.02 -9.82
C LEU A 170 -0.81 6.80 -11.23
N ARG A 171 -1.17 7.66 -12.19
CA ARG A 171 -0.63 7.60 -13.54
C ARG A 171 0.89 7.73 -13.57
N ALA A 172 1.46 8.66 -12.81
CA ALA A 172 2.90 8.79 -12.70
C ALA A 172 3.52 7.54 -12.07
N ARG A 173 2.96 7.06 -10.96
CA ARG A 173 3.43 5.88 -10.22
C ARG A 173 3.38 4.59 -11.05
N GLU A 174 2.39 4.39 -11.90
CA GLU A 174 2.25 3.15 -12.66
C GLU A 174 3.02 3.13 -13.98
N ASN A 175 3.40 4.30 -14.50
CA ASN A 175 3.96 4.42 -15.84
C ASN A 175 5.37 5.02 -15.87
N TYR A 176 6.03 5.23 -14.71
CA TYR A 176 7.37 5.83 -14.67
C TYR A 176 8.47 4.95 -15.26
N TYR A 177 8.22 3.65 -15.39
CA TYR A 177 9.08 2.72 -16.11
C TYR A 177 8.23 1.83 -17.02
N ARG A 178 8.87 1.28 -18.05
CA ARG A 178 8.29 0.36 -19.03
C ARG A 178 9.28 -0.74 -19.35
N GLY A 179 8.82 -1.81 -20.01
CA GLY A 179 9.65 -2.97 -20.35
C GLY A 179 9.52 -4.09 -19.32
N LYS A 180 10.37 -5.12 -19.46
CA LYS A 180 10.44 -6.24 -18.52
C LYS A 180 11.88 -6.69 -18.36
N GLY A 181 12.33 -6.87 -17.12
CA GLY A 181 13.66 -7.37 -16.84
C GLY A 181 14.74 -6.44 -17.40
N LYS A 182 15.60 -6.96 -18.28
CA LYS A 182 16.74 -6.19 -18.82
C LYS A 182 16.35 -5.08 -19.80
N ASP A 183 15.13 -5.11 -20.33
CA ASP A 183 14.61 -4.08 -21.24
C ASP A 183 13.82 -3.00 -20.50
N GLU A 184 13.92 -2.96 -19.15
CA GLU A 184 13.26 -1.92 -18.37
C GLU A 184 13.92 -0.55 -18.59
N TYR A 185 13.10 0.47 -18.85
CA TYR A 185 13.56 1.84 -19.04
C TYR A 185 12.60 2.83 -18.39
N LEU A 186 13.15 3.96 -17.93
CA LEU A 186 12.39 5.06 -17.35
C LEU A 186 11.72 5.91 -18.45
N ASP A 187 10.48 6.35 -18.19
CA ASP A 187 9.73 7.23 -19.08
C ASP A 187 9.66 8.65 -18.48
N PRO A 188 10.53 9.60 -18.89
CA PRO A 188 10.53 10.94 -18.32
C PRO A 188 9.27 11.74 -18.64
N SER A 189 8.45 11.31 -19.62
CA SER A 189 7.22 12.01 -19.99
C SER A 189 6.14 11.97 -18.91
N ILE A 190 6.32 11.13 -17.87
CA ILE A 190 5.44 11.06 -16.71
C ILE A 190 5.53 12.27 -15.78
N LEU A 191 6.64 13.03 -15.80
CA LEU A 191 6.85 14.15 -14.88
C LEU A 191 5.74 15.22 -15.01
N LYS A 192 5.20 15.41 -16.21
CA LYS A 192 4.07 16.32 -16.47
C LYS A 192 2.80 15.97 -15.67
N TYR A 193 2.62 14.70 -15.29
CA TYR A 193 1.48 14.30 -14.46
C TYR A 193 1.71 14.66 -12.99
N LEU A 194 2.96 14.64 -12.53
CA LEU A 194 3.31 15.16 -11.20
C LEU A 194 3.17 16.69 -11.16
N ASP A 195 3.54 17.39 -12.24
CA ASP A 195 3.25 18.83 -12.40
C ASP A 195 1.75 19.10 -12.37
N ARG A 196 0.95 18.29 -13.08
CA ARG A 196 -0.51 18.40 -13.07
C ARG A 196 -1.09 18.14 -11.68
N ALA A 197 -0.65 17.09 -11.00
CA ALA A 197 -1.07 16.78 -9.64
C ALA A 197 -0.70 17.91 -8.67
N GLU A 198 0.46 18.55 -8.83
CA GLU A 198 0.87 19.68 -7.99
C GLU A 198 -0.11 20.86 -8.11
N THR A 199 -0.60 21.15 -9.33
CA THR A 199 -1.62 22.18 -9.54
C THR A 199 -3.00 21.82 -9.00
N GLN A 200 -3.28 20.53 -8.78
CA GLN A 200 -4.55 20.00 -8.29
C GLN A 200 -4.53 19.71 -6.79
N ALA A 201 -3.39 19.83 -6.11
CA ALA A 201 -3.25 19.51 -4.70
C ALA A 201 -3.93 20.58 -3.83
N GLU A 202 -5.01 20.21 -3.15
CA GLU A 202 -5.79 21.12 -2.31
C GLU A 202 -5.40 20.98 -0.83
N THR A 203 -5.35 19.73 -0.34
CA THR A 203 -5.09 19.43 1.07
C THR A 203 -3.60 19.49 1.41
N ARG A 204 -3.29 19.62 2.70
CA ARG A 204 -1.89 19.57 3.18
C ARG A 204 -1.24 18.23 2.79
N ARG A 205 -1.96 17.11 2.97
CA ARG A 205 -1.50 15.77 2.59
C ARG A 205 -1.15 15.70 1.11
N GLN A 206 -2.03 16.18 0.23
CA GLN A 206 -1.80 16.18 -1.22
C GLN A 206 -0.57 17.02 -1.59
N LYS A 207 -0.42 18.21 -1.00
CA LYS A 207 0.72 19.11 -1.26
C LYS A 207 2.05 18.51 -0.83
N VAL A 208 2.12 17.96 0.39
CA VAL A 208 3.36 17.34 0.90
C VAL A 208 3.70 16.09 0.08
N HIS A 209 2.72 15.23 -0.16
CA HIS A 209 2.90 14.03 -0.99
C HIS A 209 3.45 14.40 -2.37
N THR A 210 2.80 15.30 -3.11
CA THR A 210 3.23 15.65 -4.47
C THR A 210 4.61 16.30 -4.48
N LYS A 211 4.92 17.17 -3.51
CA LYS A 211 6.26 17.76 -3.36
C LYS A 211 7.35 16.68 -3.30
N TYR A 212 7.19 15.70 -2.41
CA TYR A 212 8.19 14.64 -2.25
C TYR A 212 8.20 13.66 -3.41
N ALA A 213 7.03 13.24 -3.91
CA ALA A 213 6.93 12.37 -5.07
C ALA A 213 7.63 12.98 -6.29
N LYS A 214 7.36 14.26 -6.58
CA LYS A 214 8.02 15.00 -7.66
C LYS A 214 9.53 15.08 -7.44
N ARG A 215 9.98 15.41 -6.22
CA ARG A 215 11.42 15.47 -5.87
C ARG A 215 12.11 14.14 -6.14
N VAL A 216 11.57 13.02 -5.65
CA VAL A 216 12.15 11.69 -5.83
C VAL A 216 12.12 11.27 -7.31
N MET A 217 10.99 11.45 -7.98
CA MET A 217 10.85 11.06 -9.38
C MET A 217 11.80 11.85 -10.29
N THR A 218 11.94 13.15 -10.07
CA THR A 218 12.92 13.98 -10.77
C THR A 218 14.35 13.51 -10.50
N ARG A 219 14.67 13.14 -9.25
CA ARG A 219 15.98 12.57 -8.90
C ARG A 219 16.23 11.24 -9.63
N ILE A 220 15.25 10.35 -9.67
CA ILE A 220 15.33 9.08 -10.42
C ILE A 220 15.67 9.34 -11.89
N MET A 221 14.94 10.25 -12.54
CA MET A 221 15.18 10.61 -13.95
C MET A 221 16.55 11.26 -14.18
N ASN A 222 16.99 12.12 -13.26
CA ASN A 222 18.26 12.85 -13.39
C ASN A 222 19.50 12.01 -13.06
N THR A 223 19.35 10.85 -12.42
CA THR A 223 20.45 9.97 -12.00
C THR A 223 20.50 8.67 -12.80
N ASP A 224 19.74 8.59 -13.89
CA ASP A 224 19.76 7.48 -14.84
C ASP A 224 20.45 7.92 -16.14
N ARG A 225 21.51 7.19 -16.55
CA ARG A 225 22.32 7.52 -17.74
C ARG A 225 21.55 7.40 -19.06
N SER A 226 20.48 6.62 -19.11
CA SER A 226 19.67 6.46 -20.33
C SER A 226 18.75 7.65 -20.53
N VAL A 227 18.27 8.26 -19.43
CA VAL A 227 17.43 9.46 -19.46
C VAL A 227 18.27 10.73 -19.51
N LYS A 228 19.34 10.80 -18.70
CA LYS A 228 20.26 11.93 -18.60
C LYS A 228 21.71 11.47 -18.80
N PRO A 229 22.20 11.42 -20.06
CA PRO A 229 23.53 10.89 -20.39
C PRO A 229 24.71 11.66 -19.79
N ASP A 230 24.51 12.90 -19.35
CA ASP A 230 25.49 13.78 -18.71
C ASP A 230 25.31 13.87 -17.19
N CYS A 231 24.57 12.94 -16.57
CA CYS A 231 24.41 12.92 -15.11
C CYS A 231 25.78 12.80 -14.41
N THR A 232 25.92 13.47 -13.27
CA THR A 232 27.12 13.44 -12.41
C THR A 232 27.03 12.35 -11.33
N GLU A 233 25.83 11.85 -11.08
CA GLU A 233 25.53 10.80 -10.11
C GLU A 233 24.69 9.70 -10.74
N ILE A 234 24.79 8.49 -10.20
CA ILE A 234 24.04 7.30 -10.56
C ILE A 234 23.06 6.96 -9.44
N GLY A 235 21.79 6.72 -9.80
CA GLY A 235 20.77 6.31 -8.86
C GLY A 235 21.01 4.87 -8.40
N ARG A 236 21.28 4.67 -7.10
CA ARG A 236 21.54 3.35 -6.52
C ARG A 236 20.32 2.81 -5.78
N TRP A 237 19.65 3.65 -5.01
CA TRP A 237 18.62 3.23 -4.07
C TRP A 237 17.63 4.36 -3.75
N ASN A 238 16.87 4.81 -4.77
CA ASN A 238 15.94 5.92 -4.65
C ASN A 238 14.50 5.44 -4.42
N PHE A 239 13.87 5.91 -3.34
CA PHE A 239 12.53 5.48 -2.94
C PHE A 239 11.66 6.66 -2.53
N PHE A 240 10.41 6.64 -3.00
CA PHE A 240 9.33 7.44 -2.47
C PHE A 240 8.34 6.51 -1.77
N GLY A 241 8.08 6.77 -0.50
CA GLY A 241 7.18 5.97 0.33
C GLY A 241 6.01 6.79 0.86
N VAL A 242 4.84 6.18 0.86
CA VAL A 242 3.70 6.63 1.66
C VAL A 242 3.39 5.50 2.63
N GLU A 243 3.29 5.84 3.91
CA GLU A 243 3.04 4.89 5.00
C GLU A 243 1.99 5.50 5.93
N THR A 244 1.44 4.69 6.84
CA THR A 244 0.55 5.16 7.90
C THR A 244 1.12 4.85 9.28
N ILE A 245 0.76 5.67 10.25
CA ILE A 245 1.15 5.49 11.64
C ILE A 245 -0.06 5.76 12.54
N LYS A 246 -0.19 4.98 13.60
CA LYS A 246 -1.22 5.21 14.62
C LYS A 246 -0.72 4.77 15.99
N ARG A 247 -1.36 5.32 17.03
CA ARG A 247 -1.16 4.91 18.41
C ARG A 247 -2.30 4.01 18.82
N ASP A 248 -1.98 2.85 19.38
CA ASP A 248 -2.94 1.87 19.89
C ASP A 248 -2.55 1.50 21.33
N GLY A 249 -3.21 2.14 22.30
CA GLY A 249 -2.81 2.06 23.70
C GLY A 249 -1.36 2.51 23.91
N THR A 250 -0.52 1.59 24.40
CA THR A 250 0.91 1.82 24.62
C THR A 250 1.75 1.66 23.36
N ASP A 251 1.21 1.08 22.30
CA ASP A 251 1.95 0.72 21.11
C ASP A 251 1.82 1.78 20.01
N VAL A 252 2.87 1.93 19.23
CA VAL A 252 2.86 2.69 17.98
C VAL A 252 2.94 1.70 16.84
N LEU A 253 1.90 1.69 16.03
CA LEU A 253 1.74 0.81 14.89
C LEU A 253 2.06 1.58 13.61
N HIS A 254 2.76 0.92 12.71
CA HIS A 254 3.23 1.43 11.43
C HIS A 254 2.80 0.45 10.35
N ASP A 255 2.33 0.98 9.22
CA ASP A 255 1.89 0.19 8.08
C ASP A 255 2.40 0.79 6.78
N ALA A 256 3.21 0.00 6.07
CA ALA A 256 3.80 0.33 4.78
C ALA A 256 3.00 -0.22 3.57
N ASP A 257 1.82 -0.83 3.78
CA ASP A 257 0.95 -1.37 2.72
C ASP A 257 0.16 -0.30 1.97
N MET A 258 0.85 0.81 1.68
CA MET A 258 0.39 1.91 0.86
C MET A 258 1.18 1.98 -0.45
N ARG A 259 1.75 0.83 -0.86
CA ARG A 259 2.59 0.63 -2.07
C ARG A 259 1.94 1.08 -3.38
N LYS A 260 0.61 1.22 -3.42
CA LYS A 260 -0.11 1.80 -4.57
C LYS A 260 0.25 3.28 -4.82
N TYR A 261 0.78 3.97 -3.81
CA TYR A 261 1.25 5.36 -3.91
C TYR A 261 2.77 5.52 -3.82
N SER A 262 3.51 4.42 -3.58
CA SER A 262 4.97 4.41 -3.50
C SER A 262 5.59 3.98 -4.84
N PHE A 263 6.83 4.41 -5.08
CA PHE A 263 7.64 3.98 -6.23
C PHE A 263 9.14 4.03 -5.91
N GLU A 264 9.92 3.27 -6.67
CA GLU A 264 11.36 3.13 -6.47
C GLU A 264 12.10 2.93 -7.79
N TRP A 265 13.38 3.32 -7.80
CA TRP A 265 14.32 2.92 -8.85
C TRP A 265 15.68 2.68 -8.23
N LYS A 266 16.24 1.49 -8.51
CA LYS A 266 17.45 1.01 -7.87
C LYS A 266 18.32 0.25 -8.86
N ILE A 267 19.62 0.46 -8.77
CA ILE A 267 20.62 -0.29 -9.52
C ILE A 267 21.45 -1.02 -8.49
N CYS A 268 21.41 -2.36 -8.52
CA CYS A 268 22.12 -3.20 -7.57
C CYS A 268 23.43 -3.79 -8.13
N ASP A 269 23.88 -3.34 -9.31
CA ASP A 269 25.12 -3.82 -9.92
C ASP A 269 26.33 -3.42 -9.08
N TYR A 270 27.35 -4.27 -9.03
CA TYR A 270 28.61 -4.03 -8.30
C TYR A 270 28.40 -3.78 -6.79
N TRP A 271 27.46 -4.51 -6.18
CA TRP A 271 27.10 -4.34 -4.77
C TRP A 271 28.20 -4.83 -3.81
N SER A 272 28.69 -3.92 -2.96
CA SER A 272 29.69 -4.14 -1.91
C SER A 272 29.08 -4.03 -0.50
N ASP A 273 29.86 -4.39 0.52
CA ASP A 273 29.52 -4.13 1.93
C ASP A 273 29.32 -2.62 2.19
N GLU A 274 30.05 -1.75 1.47
CA GLU A 274 29.90 -0.29 1.59
C GLU A 274 28.58 0.19 0.97
N THR A 275 28.25 -0.27 -0.25
CA THR A 275 26.95 0.04 -0.86
C THR A 275 25.77 -0.48 -0.05
N SER A 276 25.95 -1.55 0.73
CA SER A 276 24.91 -2.09 1.59
C SER A 276 24.50 -1.13 2.72
N LYS A 277 25.32 -0.15 3.09
CA LYS A 277 24.97 0.86 4.12
C LYS A 277 23.74 1.69 3.74
N ILE A 278 23.48 1.90 2.44
CA ILE A 278 22.34 2.71 1.98
C ILE A 278 20.99 1.97 2.10
N LEU A 279 21.02 0.65 2.28
CA LEU A 279 19.81 -0.18 2.50
C LEU A 279 19.12 0.11 3.82
N TYR A 280 19.78 0.80 4.73
CA TYR A 280 19.30 1.05 6.09
C TYR A 280 18.48 2.33 6.22
N ASN A 281 18.09 2.90 5.09
CA ASN A 281 17.15 4.01 5.00
C ASN A 281 15.67 3.59 5.20
N PHE A 282 15.43 2.32 5.57
CA PHE A 282 14.14 1.76 5.99
C PHE A 282 14.01 1.69 7.53
N LEU A 283 14.37 2.76 8.24
CA LEU A 283 14.59 2.71 9.70
C LEU A 283 13.34 2.26 10.47
N TYR A 284 12.14 2.68 10.03
CA TYR A 284 10.90 2.28 10.68
C TYR A 284 10.48 0.86 10.28
N GLU A 285 10.59 0.51 9.00
CA GLU A 285 10.17 -0.81 8.49
C GLU A 285 11.04 -1.95 9.04
N ILE A 286 12.34 -1.72 9.25
CA ILE A 286 13.26 -2.68 9.89
C ILE A 286 12.73 -3.17 11.25
N ILE A 287 12.04 -2.30 11.97
CA ILE A 287 11.54 -2.57 13.32
C ILE A 287 10.11 -3.08 13.24
N SER A 288 9.24 -2.43 12.46
CA SER A 288 7.81 -2.73 12.46
C SER A 288 7.42 -3.98 11.68
N ASP A 289 8.07 -4.28 10.53
CA ASP A 289 7.61 -5.32 9.61
C ASP A 289 7.53 -6.70 10.29
N ASP A 290 8.55 -7.06 11.06
CA ASP A 290 8.61 -8.37 11.73
C ASP A 290 8.16 -8.32 13.20
N ASN A 291 8.16 -7.16 13.87
CA ASN A 291 7.71 -7.04 15.27
C ASN A 291 6.21 -6.74 15.41
N GLY A 292 5.56 -6.31 14.33
CA GLY A 292 4.17 -5.86 14.33
C GLY A 292 3.93 -4.52 15.06
N ARG A 293 4.98 -3.85 15.53
CA ARG A 293 4.94 -2.51 16.15
C ARG A 293 6.27 -1.79 15.98
N LEU A 294 6.20 -0.48 15.79
CA LEU A 294 7.37 0.39 15.68
C LEU A 294 7.93 0.80 17.05
N TRP A 295 7.05 0.94 18.04
CA TRP A 295 7.40 1.31 19.41
C TRP A 295 6.36 0.79 20.41
N SER A 296 6.75 0.64 21.68
CA SER A 296 5.85 0.43 22.81
C SER A 296 6.31 1.23 24.03
N ASP A 297 5.39 1.92 24.71
CA ASP A 297 5.68 2.60 25.98
C ASP A 297 6.03 1.62 27.11
N MET A 298 5.80 0.32 26.90
CA MET A 298 6.26 -0.76 27.78
C MET A 298 7.77 -1.05 27.67
N TRP A 299 8.44 -0.54 26.64
CA TRP A 299 9.89 -0.70 26.46
C TRP A 299 10.66 0.18 27.42
N VAL A 300 10.61 -0.15 28.71
CA VAL A 300 11.35 0.46 29.82
C VAL A 300 12.63 -0.32 30.15
N PRO A 301 13.66 0.29 30.77
CA PRO A 301 14.91 -0.40 31.07
C PRO A 301 14.68 -1.72 31.83
N GLY A 302 15.29 -2.79 31.35
CA GLY A 302 15.10 -4.16 31.85
C GLY A 302 13.97 -4.94 31.16
N TYR A 303 13.22 -4.33 30.23
CA TYR A 303 12.26 -5.06 29.40
C TYR A 303 12.98 -6.05 28.48
N HIS A 304 12.41 -7.25 28.36
CA HIS A 304 12.86 -8.30 27.47
C HIS A 304 11.67 -8.99 26.81
N GLN A 305 11.75 -9.19 25.49
CA GLN A 305 10.79 -9.99 24.72
C GLN A 305 11.56 -10.94 23.80
N GLU A 306 11.12 -12.19 23.76
CA GLU A 306 11.55 -13.17 22.76
C GLU A 306 10.33 -13.72 22.01
N THR A 307 10.41 -13.68 20.68
CA THR A 307 9.35 -14.13 19.77
C THR A 307 9.91 -15.17 18.81
N PRO A 308 9.49 -16.46 18.91
CA PRO A 308 9.84 -17.45 17.91
C PRO A 308 9.19 -17.12 16.56
N LEU A 309 9.97 -17.21 15.48
CA LEU A 309 9.52 -16.94 14.11
C LEU A 309 8.99 -18.23 13.49
N ILE A 310 7.73 -18.55 13.81
CA ILE A 310 7.02 -19.76 13.37
C ILE A 310 5.74 -19.41 12.61
N PRO A 311 5.27 -20.27 11.68
CA PRO A 311 4.05 -20.04 10.89
C PRO A 311 2.81 -19.70 11.72
N GLU A 312 2.65 -20.34 12.89
CA GLU A 312 1.50 -20.10 13.79
C GLU A 312 1.44 -18.67 14.34
N LYS A 313 2.55 -17.92 14.24
CA LYS A 313 2.66 -16.51 14.62
C LYS A 313 2.70 -15.57 13.41
N GLY A 314 2.42 -16.06 12.20
CA GLY A 314 2.40 -15.28 10.97
C GLY A 314 3.74 -15.21 10.23
N TYR A 315 4.77 -15.94 10.67
CA TYR A 315 6.09 -15.96 10.04
C TYR A 315 6.23 -17.11 9.04
N ASP A 316 5.40 -17.10 8.01
CA ASP A 316 5.47 -18.08 6.93
C ASP A 316 6.81 -17.99 6.18
N GLY A 317 7.44 -19.15 5.95
CA GLY A 317 8.72 -19.23 5.23
C GLY A 317 9.97 -18.94 6.06
N PHE A 318 9.83 -18.60 7.35
CA PHE A 318 10.94 -18.55 8.30
C PHE A 318 11.30 -19.96 8.80
N THR A 319 12.59 -20.22 9.05
CA THR A 319 13.05 -21.48 9.64
C THR A 319 14.06 -21.23 10.76
N ASN A 320 13.87 -21.92 11.89
CA ASN A 320 14.72 -21.82 13.08
C ASN A 320 14.97 -20.36 13.51
N GLY A 321 13.94 -19.52 13.40
CA GLY A 321 14.07 -18.08 13.61
C GLY A 321 13.62 -17.60 14.98
N LYS A 322 14.22 -16.51 15.45
CA LYS A 322 13.80 -15.77 16.63
C LYS A 322 13.99 -14.26 16.46
N LEU A 323 13.09 -13.50 17.06
CA LEU A 323 13.16 -12.06 17.25
C LEU A 323 13.28 -11.76 18.75
N THR A 324 14.22 -10.90 19.13
CA THR A 324 14.46 -10.51 20.52
C THR A 324 14.49 -8.98 20.62
N ILE A 325 13.87 -8.45 21.67
CA ILE A 325 13.94 -7.04 22.05
C ILE A 325 14.45 -6.97 23.48
N ASP A 326 15.59 -6.31 23.68
CA ASP A 326 16.18 -6.02 24.98
C ASP A 326 16.26 -4.52 25.17
N VAL A 327 15.71 -4.03 26.28
CA VAL A 327 15.75 -2.60 26.59
C VAL A 327 16.78 -2.36 27.68
N LEU A 328 17.85 -1.68 27.30
CA LEU A 328 19.00 -1.40 28.15
C LEU A 328 18.77 -0.13 28.98
N GLY A 329 19.80 0.27 29.73
CA GLY A 329 19.78 1.51 30.50
C GLY A 329 19.67 2.75 29.60
N ASP A 330 19.14 3.83 30.16
CA ASP A 330 19.07 5.10 29.47
C ASP A 330 20.47 5.74 29.42
N GLU A 331 20.84 6.33 28.28
CA GLU A 331 22.15 6.96 28.09
C GLU A 331 22.06 8.28 27.33
N THR A 332 23.13 9.06 27.37
CA THR A 332 23.22 10.29 26.56
C THR A 332 23.69 9.93 25.16
N THR A 333 22.99 10.40 24.13
CA THR A 333 23.36 10.18 22.73
C THR A 333 23.57 11.50 22.03
N GLU A 334 24.72 11.65 21.39
CA GLU A 334 25.04 12.80 20.54
C GLU A 334 24.86 12.42 19.07
N THR A 335 24.20 13.30 18.33
CA THR A 335 24.04 13.23 16.88
C THR A 335 24.23 14.62 16.27
N PRO A 336 24.31 14.77 14.94
CA PRO A 336 24.39 16.09 14.32
C PRO A 336 23.19 17.00 14.63
N ALA A 337 22.03 16.44 14.98
CA ALA A 337 20.85 17.18 15.42
C ALA A 337 20.92 17.71 16.87
N GLY A 338 21.91 17.28 17.66
CA GLY A 338 22.14 17.73 19.03
C GLY A 338 22.51 16.63 20.01
N VAL A 339 22.59 17.02 21.28
CA VAL A 339 22.82 16.11 22.42
C VAL A 339 21.49 15.80 23.08
N PHE A 340 21.18 14.51 23.21
CA PHE A 340 19.93 14.02 23.79
C PHE A 340 20.23 13.24 25.08
N GLU A 341 19.72 13.74 26.19
CA GLU A 341 19.84 13.07 27.49
C GLU A 341 18.75 12.01 27.68
N ASN A 342 19.06 10.96 28.44
CA ASN A 342 18.13 9.89 28.82
C ASN A 342 17.48 9.18 27.61
N CYS A 343 18.26 8.93 26.56
CA CYS A 343 17.82 8.16 25.40
C CYS A 343 17.58 6.70 25.81
N ARG A 344 16.43 6.16 25.44
CA ARG A 344 16.12 4.74 25.61
C ARG A 344 16.91 3.93 24.60
N HIS A 345 17.82 3.10 25.09
CA HIS A 345 18.57 2.17 24.26
C HIS A 345 17.80 0.85 24.13
N VAL A 346 17.38 0.52 22.91
CA VAL A 346 16.70 -0.72 22.55
C VAL A 346 17.62 -1.53 21.63
N LYS A 347 17.93 -2.76 22.03
CA LYS A 347 18.57 -3.75 21.16
C LYS A 347 17.48 -4.59 20.51
N TYR A 348 17.46 -4.61 19.18
CA TYR A 348 16.56 -5.39 18.36
C TYR A 348 17.36 -6.44 17.60
N SER A 349 17.02 -7.71 17.74
CA SER A 349 17.76 -8.82 17.14
C SER A 349 16.81 -9.74 16.40
N MET A 350 17.00 -9.93 15.09
CA MET A 350 16.25 -10.91 14.31
C MET A 350 17.18 -11.88 13.60
N HIS A 351 17.08 -13.17 13.94
CA HIS A 351 17.92 -14.22 13.37
C HIS A 351 17.05 -15.35 12.85
N ALA A 352 17.28 -15.79 11.61
CA ALA A 352 16.61 -16.94 11.01
C ALA A 352 17.45 -17.51 9.86
N GLU A 353 17.46 -18.83 9.71
CA GLU A 353 18.19 -19.52 8.63
C GLU A 353 17.60 -19.21 7.25
N LYS A 354 16.28 -19.12 7.18
CA LYS A 354 15.51 -18.74 5.98
C LYS A 354 14.39 -17.77 6.35
N GLY A 355 13.81 -17.13 5.34
CA GLY A 355 12.77 -16.14 5.50
C GLY A 355 13.30 -14.73 5.76
N GLY A 356 12.38 -13.77 5.65
CA GLY A 356 12.62 -12.34 5.86
C GLY A 356 13.48 -11.67 4.80
N ILE A 357 13.51 -10.33 4.87
CA ILE A 357 14.42 -9.50 4.08
C ILE A 357 15.79 -9.54 4.75
N TRP A 358 16.84 -9.93 4.01
CA TRP A 358 18.15 -10.21 4.61
C TRP A 358 18.76 -9.00 5.34
N TYR A 359 18.53 -7.79 4.83
CA TYR A 359 19.06 -6.57 5.43
C TYR A 359 18.23 -6.08 6.61
N PHE A 360 17.03 -6.63 6.85
CA PHE A 360 16.23 -6.42 8.06
C PHE A 360 16.60 -7.41 9.18
N LYS A 361 17.37 -8.45 8.86
CA LYS A 361 17.91 -9.42 9.83
C LYS A 361 19.23 -8.96 10.46
N GLY A 362 19.54 -9.50 11.61
CA GLY A 362 20.74 -9.25 12.40
C GLY A 362 20.43 -8.50 13.69
N ASP A 363 21.49 -8.01 14.32
CA ASP A 363 21.41 -7.20 15.53
C ASP A 363 21.40 -5.72 15.16
N PHE A 364 20.57 -4.96 15.85
CA PHE A 364 20.42 -3.52 15.71
C PHE A 364 20.38 -2.90 17.11
N GLU A 365 21.02 -1.74 17.24
CA GLU A 365 20.93 -0.90 18.42
C GLU A 365 20.24 0.41 18.06
N LEU A 366 19.25 0.80 18.85
CA LEU A 366 18.34 1.89 18.57
C LEU A 366 18.30 2.82 19.79
N TRP A 367 18.45 4.11 19.57
CA TRP A 367 18.35 5.12 20.62
C TRP A 367 17.16 6.01 20.36
N TYR A 368 16.23 6.07 21.33
CA TYR A 368 15.07 6.94 21.27
C TYR A 368 15.21 8.07 22.28
N ALA A 369 15.13 9.32 21.83
CA ALA A 369 15.13 10.48 22.71
C ALA A 369 13.69 10.86 23.09
N LYS A 370 13.50 11.18 24.38
CA LYS A 370 12.21 11.66 24.88
C LYS A 370 11.82 12.94 24.15
N GLY A 371 10.59 12.98 23.67
CA GLY A 371 10.02 14.09 22.92
C GLY A 371 10.42 14.16 21.46
N VAL A 372 11.30 13.28 20.96
CA VAL A 372 11.78 13.33 19.57
C VAL A 372 11.45 12.05 18.80
N GLY A 373 11.73 10.87 19.36
CA GLY A 373 11.69 9.61 18.61
C GLY A 373 13.07 8.99 18.47
N LEU A 374 13.23 8.15 17.45
CA LEU A 374 14.51 7.56 17.07
C LEU A 374 15.52 8.68 16.75
N VAL A 375 16.70 8.62 17.35
CA VAL A 375 17.81 9.57 17.10
C VAL A 375 19.03 8.89 16.49
N LYS A 376 19.22 7.60 16.75
CA LYS A 376 20.34 6.83 16.22
C LYS A 376 19.93 5.37 16.01
N LEU A 377 20.40 4.79 14.92
CA LEU A 377 20.34 3.36 14.63
C LEU A 377 21.75 2.89 14.32
N SER A 378 22.20 1.79 14.92
CA SER A 378 23.47 1.14 14.60
C SER A 378 23.22 -0.32 14.22
N ARG A 379 23.87 -0.77 13.15
CA ARG A 379 23.98 -2.18 12.80
C ARG A 379 25.46 -2.56 12.79
N PRO A 380 25.92 -3.44 13.70
CA PRO A 380 27.28 -3.96 13.65
C PRO A 380 27.43 -4.88 12.43
N LEU A 381 28.00 -4.34 11.34
CA LEU A 381 28.46 -5.13 10.20
C LEU A 381 29.98 -5.24 10.21
N LYS A 382 30.54 -5.92 9.18
CA LYS A 382 31.98 -5.87 8.90
C LYS A 382 32.48 -4.43 8.76
N THR A 383 31.63 -3.54 8.27
CA THR A 383 31.81 -2.09 8.23
C THR A 383 30.87 -1.43 9.24
N SER A 384 31.28 -0.32 9.86
CA SER A 384 30.37 0.45 10.72
C SER A 384 29.20 0.98 9.88
N ASN A 385 27.97 0.74 10.33
CA ASN A 385 26.78 1.27 9.70
C ASN A 385 25.88 1.89 10.76
N ILE A 386 25.99 3.21 10.89
CA ILE A 386 25.29 4.01 11.89
C ILE A 386 24.51 5.09 11.15
N TRP A 387 23.21 5.17 11.40
CA TRP A 387 22.33 6.22 10.90
C TRP A 387 21.95 7.14 12.04
N GLN A 388 22.10 8.44 11.84
CA GLN A 388 21.94 9.46 12.87
C GLN A 388 20.93 10.50 12.43
N LEU A 389 20.12 10.98 13.37
CA LEU A 389 19.24 12.11 13.16
C LEU A 389 20.10 13.36 12.95
N THR A 390 19.92 14.02 11.81
CA THR A 390 20.65 15.24 11.44
C THR A 390 19.77 16.48 11.51
N GLU A 391 18.47 16.33 11.29
CA GLU A 391 17.50 17.41 11.39
C GLU A 391 16.14 16.89 11.88
N TYR A 392 15.45 17.66 12.70
CA TYR A 392 14.07 17.37 13.06
C TYR A 392 13.23 18.61 13.32
N ARG A 393 11.92 18.47 13.13
CA ARG A 393 10.91 19.48 13.48
C ARG A 393 9.76 18.83 14.24
N GLY A 394 9.29 19.49 15.30
CA GLY A 394 8.18 19.02 16.11
C GLY A 394 8.61 18.04 17.20
N THR A 395 8.13 18.28 18.41
CA THR A 395 8.37 17.46 19.61
C THR A 395 7.06 17.15 20.31
N GLY A 396 7.03 16.10 21.12
CA GLY A 396 5.81 15.69 21.84
C GLY A 396 6.09 14.93 23.13
N GLU A 397 5.12 14.14 23.58
CA GLU A 397 5.25 13.32 24.79
C GLU A 397 5.78 11.91 24.51
N GLY A 398 6.48 11.33 25.48
CA GLY A 398 7.02 9.97 25.41
C GLY A 398 8.27 9.86 24.53
N TYR A 399 8.64 8.62 24.19
CA TYR A 399 9.86 8.29 23.43
C TYR A 399 9.61 8.11 21.92
N PHE A 400 8.35 8.09 21.50
CA PHE A 400 7.98 8.09 20.07
C PHE A 400 6.77 9.00 19.81
N PRO A 401 6.92 10.33 19.89
CA PRO A 401 5.87 11.26 19.53
C PRO A 401 5.78 11.44 18.01
N PHE A 402 4.56 11.55 17.49
CA PHE A 402 4.28 11.96 16.12
C PHE A 402 3.08 12.92 16.10
N GLY A 403 3.05 13.81 15.11
CA GLY A 403 2.00 14.82 14.95
C GLY A 403 2.08 15.50 13.59
N ASP A 404 1.03 16.21 13.19
CA ASP A 404 0.98 16.91 11.90
C ASP A 404 2.14 17.90 11.75
N GLY A 405 2.85 17.81 10.63
CA GLY A 405 4.01 18.64 10.33
C GLY A 405 5.30 18.24 11.02
N PHE A 406 5.35 17.14 11.76
CA PHE A 406 6.62 16.63 12.30
C PHE A 406 7.53 16.21 11.14
N PHE A 407 8.83 16.35 11.33
CA PHE A 407 9.83 16.01 10.32
C PHE A 407 11.05 15.37 10.95
N ARG A 408 11.62 14.34 10.33
CA ARG A 408 12.86 13.68 10.75
C ARG A 408 13.74 13.44 9.52
N ARG A 409 15.01 13.82 9.58
CA ARG A 409 16.02 13.51 8.57
C ARG A 409 17.14 12.71 9.21
N TYR A 410 17.50 11.59 8.59
CA TYR A 410 18.59 10.74 9.01
C TYR A 410 19.63 10.61 7.90
N GLU A 411 20.89 10.58 8.29
CA GLU A 411 22.03 10.34 7.40
C GLU A 411 22.96 9.29 8.01
N PRO A 412 23.64 8.49 7.19
CA PRO A 412 24.69 7.61 7.67
C PRO A 412 25.89 8.42 8.16
N GLU A 413 26.49 8.00 9.27
CA GLU A 413 27.67 8.64 9.86
C GLU A 413 28.87 8.62 8.90
N THR A 414 29.03 7.52 8.17
CA THR A 414 30.11 7.38 7.18
C THR A 414 29.61 6.66 5.93
N LEU A 415 29.97 7.20 4.77
CA LEU A 415 29.84 6.58 3.47
C LEU A 415 31.14 6.74 2.68
N GLY A 416 31.60 5.64 2.10
CA GLY A 416 32.70 5.59 1.16
C GLY A 416 32.21 5.48 -0.29
N GLU A 417 33.17 5.25 -1.20
CA GLU A 417 32.89 4.93 -2.61
C GLU A 417 32.02 5.98 -3.34
N GLY A 418 32.09 7.26 -2.93
CA GLY A 418 31.30 8.35 -3.52
C GLY A 418 29.79 8.18 -3.32
N LEU A 419 29.36 7.41 -2.32
CA LEU A 419 27.95 7.20 -2.00
C LEU A 419 27.37 8.41 -1.26
N HIS A 420 26.14 8.76 -1.59
CA HIS A 420 25.34 9.75 -0.88
C HIS A 420 24.00 9.12 -0.49
N ALA A 421 23.62 9.23 0.78
CA ALA A 421 22.36 8.70 1.26
C ALA A 421 21.76 9.57 2.37
N SER A 422 20.43 9.60 2.40
CA SER A 422 19.66 10.20 3.49
C SER A 422 18.24 9.64 3.44
N VAL A 423 17.51 9.77 4.54
CA VAL A 423 16.06 9.56 4.52
C VAL A 423 15.35 10.64 5.30
N GLU A 424 14.28 11.13 4.71
CA GLU A 424 13.38 12.11 5.29
C GLU A 424 12.01 11.49 5.52
N TYR A 425 11.41 11.79 6.67
CA TYR A 425 10.06 11.43 7.04
C TYR A 425 9.30 12.70 7.42
N GLU A 426 8.29 13.09 6.64
CA GLU A 426 7.33 14.15 7.02
C GLU A 426 6.01 13.52 7.43
N PHE A 427 5.55 13.83 8.64
CA PHE A 427 4.30 13.36 9.21
C PHE A 427 3.17 14.32 8.85
N VAL A 428 2.06 13.80 8.32
CA VAL A 428 0.94 14.64 7.86
C VAL A 428 -0.38 14.02 8.26
N ALA A 429 -1.27 14.83 8.85
CA ALA A 429 -2.63 14.41 9.17
C ALA A 429 -3.55 14.54 7.95
N ASP A 430 -4.49 13.60 7.81
CA ASP A 430 -5.67 13.72 6.96
C ASP A 430 -6.88 13.12 7.69
N GLY A 431 -7.75 13.99 8.21
CA GLY A 431 -8.76 13.59 9.19
C GLY A 431 -8.14 13.03 10.47
N GLU A 432 -8.60 11.84 10.89
CA GLU A 432 -8.06 11.12 12.05
C GLU A 432 -6.83 10.28 11.72
N GLN A 433 -6.50 10.11 10.44
CA GLN A 433 -5.38 9.28 10.00
C GLN A 433 -4.10 10.10 9.92
N MET A 434 -3.01 9.54 10.46
CA MET A 434 -1.66 10.08 10.28
C MET A 434 -0.91 9.30 9.19
N TYR A 435 -0.27 10.04 8.29
CA TYR A 435 0.57 9.52 7.21
C TYR A 435 2.03 9.88 7.47
N ILE A 436 2.92 9.03 6.99
CA ILE A 436 4.35 9.32 6.86
C ILE A 436 4.68 9.38 5.37
N ILE A 437 5.21 10.51 4.93
CA ILE A 437 5.74 10.69 3.58
C ILE A 437 7.25 10.54 3.65
N LYS A 438 7.77 9.51 2.97
CA LYS A 438 9.17 9.11 2.99
C LYS A 438 9.87 9.47 1.69
N ASP A 439 11.03 10.11 1.79
CA ASP A 439 11.98 10.27 0.68
C ASP A 439 13.32 9.68 1.09
N ALA A 440 13.68 8.59 0.41
CA ALA A 440 14.93 7.88 0.62
C ALA A 440 15.88 8.14 -0.56
N LEU A 441 16.98 8.83 -0.28
CA LEU A 441 18.08 9.11 -1.21
C LEU A 441 19.11 7.98 -1.15
N GLY A 442 19.54 7.53 -2.32
CA GLY A 442 20.71 6.68 -2.49
C GLY A 442 21.31 6.88 -3.87
N THR A 443 22.39 7.66 -3.96
CA THR A 443 23.12 7.93 -5.20
C THR A 443 24.61 7.61 -5.02
N GLN A 444 25.33 7.55 -6.13
CA GLN A 444 26.78 7.38 -6.16
C GLN A 444 27.39 8.31 -7.21
N ASP A 445 28.54 8.91 -6.92
CA ASP A 445 29.30 9.67 -7.91
C ASP A 445 29.55 8.80 -9.15
N ARG A 446 29.21 9.34 -10.32
CA ARG A 446 29.24 8.57 -11.57
C ARG A 446 30.64 8.05 -11.90
N GLU A 447 31.66 8.88 -11.71
CA GLU A 447 33.05 8.51 -12.00
C GLU A 447 33.47 7.27 -11.20
N VAL A 448 33.05 7.18 -9.93
CA VAL A 448 33.35 6.03 -9.06
C VAL A 448 32.57 4.80 -9.52
N PHE A 449 31.28 4.95 -9.86
CA PHE A 449 30.47 3.85 -10.38
C PHE A 449 31.02 3.28 -11.70
N GLU A 450 31.43 4.15 -12.62
CA GLU A 450 32.00 3.74 -13.92
C GLU A 450 33.36 3.06 -13.76
N GLU A 451 34.15 3.45 -12.76
CA GLU A 451 35.38 2.75 -12.42
C GLU A 451 35.10 1.31 -11.93
N LEU A 452 34.09 1.12 -11.08
CA LEU A 452 33.65 -0.20 -10.65
C LEU A 452 33.17 -1.05 -11.83
N GLU A 453 32.39 -0.44 -12.74
CA GLU A 453 31.91 -1.07 -13.96
C GLU A 453 33.05 -1.53 -14.88
N ARG A 454 34.11 -0.72 -15.05
CA ARG A 454 35.30 -1.12 -15.82
C ARG A 454 36.01 -2.30 -15.19
N ARG A 455 36.32 -2.23 -13.89
CA ARG A 455 37.03 -3.29 -13.17
C ARG A 455 36.29 -4.63 -13.24
N ALA A 456 34.96 -4.60 -13.16
CA ALA A 456 34.15 -5.80 -13.23
C ALA A 456 34.10 -6.43 -14.64
N LYS A 457 34.37 -5.66 -15.70
CA LYS A 457 34.48 -6.17 -17.09
C LYS A 457 35.85 -6.76 -17.40
N GLU A 458 36.88 -6.40 -16.62
CA GLU A 458 38.25 -6.89 -16.77
C GLU A 458 38.51 -8.21 -16.01
N GLN A 459 37.62 -8.57 -15.09
CA GLN A 459 37.60 -9.85 -14.36
C GLN A 459 36.72 -10.87 -15.10
#